data_AF-A0A7C6YQ89-F1
#
_entry.id   AF-A0A7C6YQ89-F1
#
_cell.length_a   1.000
_cell.length_b   1.000
_cell.length_c   1.000
_cell.angle_alpha   90.00
_cell.angle_beta   90.00
_cell.angle_gamma   90.00
#
_symmetry.space_group_name_H-M   'P 1'
#
loop_
_entity.id
_entity.type
_entity.pdbx_description
1 polymer ?
#
loop_
_entity_poly.entity_id
_entity_poly.type
_entity_poly.pdbx_seq_one_letter_code
_entity_poly.pdbx_strand_id
1 'polypeptide(L)'
;AITKTKDGNVVIDEQKCIGCKMCVSACPLGNINFSPTERKIVKCNLCDGEPMCAQFCPSGAIQYVDATDKSVNRKKVVAEKFKELFGEVED
;
A
#
# COMPACT_ATOMS: atom_id res chain seq x y z
N ALA A 1 6.37 -12.92 1.61
CA ALA A 1 5.14 -12.68 0.84
C ALA A 1 5.07 -11.27 0.24
N ILE A 2 5.64 -10.24 0.86
CA ILE A 2 5.62 -8.86 0.33
C ILE A 2 6.99 -8.51 -0.25
N THR A 3 7.04 -7.89 -1.44
CA THR A 3 8.29 -7.51 -2.10
C THR A 3 8.10 -6.21 -2.87
N LYS A 4 9.17 -5.40 -2.97
CA LYS A 4 9.20 -4.20 -3.80
C LYS A 4 9.85 -4.53 -5.15
N THR A 5 9.19 -4.21 -6.25
CA THR A 5 9.71 -4.38 -7.61
C THR A 5 10.74 -3.29 -7.93
N LYS A 6 11.46 -3.47 -9.05
CA LYS A 6 12.46 -2.48 -9.52
C LYS A 6 11.83 -1.12 -9.78
N ASP A 7 10.61 -1.10 -10.30
CA ASP A 7 9.85 0.13 -10.60
C ASP A 7 9.19 0.75 -9.35
N GLY A 8 9.48 0.19 -8.17
CA GLY A 8 9.06 0.75 -6.89
C GLY A 8 7.68 0.33 -6.40
N ASN A 9 6.94 -0.45 -7.18
CA ASN A 9 5.67 -1.04 -6.78
C ASN A 9 5.89 -2.07 -5.67
N VAL A 10 5.01 -2.12 -4.68
CA VAL A 10 5.04 -3.16 -3.65
C VAL A 10 3.99 -4.19 -4.04
N VAL A 11 4.33 -5.47 -4.08
CA VAL A 11 3.45 -6.58 -4.52
C VAL A 11 3.33 -7.67 -3.46
N ILE A 12 2.23 -8.42 -3.48
CA ILE A 12 2.02 -9.61 -2.65
C ILE A 12 2.16 -10.82 -3.56
N ASP A 13 3.09 -11.70 -3.20
CA ASP A 13 3.21 -13.05 -3.76
C ASP A 13 2.14 -13.94 -3.10
N GLU A 14 1.09 -14.26 -3.85
CA GLU A 14 -0.04 -15.07 -3.37
C GLU A 14 0.37 -16.48 -2.96
N GLN A 15 1.38 -17.07 -3.60
CA GLN A 15 1.84 -18.42 -3.27
C GLN A 15 2.57 -18.45 -1.93
N LYS A 16 3.26 -17.37 -1.57
CA LYS A 16 3.94 -17.24 -0.28
C LYS A 16 3.07 -16.64 0.83
N CYS A 17 1.91 -16.09 0.50
CA CYS A 17 1.05 -15.39 1.46
C CYS A 17 0.19 -16.38 2.24
N ILE A 18 0.42 -16.47 3.55
CA ILE A 18 -0.32 -17.36 4.45
C ILE A 18 -1.57 -16.71 5.07
N GLY A 19 -1.90 -15.47 4.70
CA GLY A 19 -3.07 -14.77 5.22
C GLY A 19 -3.00 -14.36 6.70
N CYS A 20 -1.81 -14.21 7.28
CA CYS A 20 -1.61 -13.86 8.70
C CYS A 20 -2.08 -12.46 9.11
N LYS A 21 -2.44 -11.60 8.14
CA LYS A 21 -2.96 -10.23 8.34
C LYS A 21 -2.03 -9.22 9.02
N MET A 22 -0.79 -9.60 9.40
CA MET A 22 0.17 -8.66 9.99
C MET A 22 0.43 -7.42 9.13
N CYS A 23 0.43 -7.58 7.80
CA CYS A 23 0.60 -6.46 6.87
C CYS A 23 -0.58 -5.47 6.85
N VAL A 24 -1.79 -5.91 7.20
CA VAL A 24 -2.97 -5.04 7.34
C VAL A 24 -2.75 -4.11 8.53
N SER A 25 -2.37 -4.67 9.69
CA SER A 25 -2.10 -3.90 10.90
C SER A 25 -0.86 -3.01 10.79
N ALA A 26 0.17 -3.47 10.07
CA ALA A 26 1.42 -2.74 9.93
C ALA A 26 1.34 -1.54 8.98
N CYS A 27 0.31 -1.42 8.14
CA CYS A 27 0.22 -0.33 7.16
C CYS A 27 -0.38 0.94 7.82
N PRO A 28 0.41 2.00 8.07
CA PRO A 28 -0.11 3.22 8.71
C PRO A 28 -1.09 4.00 7.82
N LEU A 29 -1.15 3.66 6.53
CA LEU A 29 -2.05 4.30 5.56
C LEU A 29 -3.35 3.53 5.36
N GLY A 30 -3.51 2.35 5.97
CA GLY A 30 -4.72 1.52 5.79
C GLY A 30 -4.92 1.00 4.35
N ASN A 31 -3.87 0.95 3.53
CA ASN A 31 -3.97 0.60 2.10
C ASN A 31 -3.96 -0.91 1.80
N ILE A 32 -3.86 -1.76 2.83
CA ILE A 32 -3.79 -3.22 2.69
C ILE A 32 -5.00 -3.81 3.41
N ASN A 33 -5.77 -4.66 2.74
CA ASN A 33 -7.02 -5.23 3.26
C ASN A 33 -6.99 -6.76 3.19
N PHE A 34 -7.87 -7.43 3.94
CA PHE A 34 -8.11 -8.87 3.82
C PHE A 34 -9.51 -9.10 3.26
N SER A 35 -9.61 -9.82 2.15
CA SER A 35 -10.88 -10.27 1.58
C SER A 35 -11.38 -11.48 2.39
N PRO A 36 -12.51 -11.38 3.12
CA PRO A 36 -13.06 -12.52 3.84
C PRO A 36 -13.58 -13.62 2.90
N THR A 37 -14.06 -13.22 1.72
CA THR A 37 -14.60 -14.12 0.70
C THR A 37 -13.49 -14.94 0.05
N GLU A 38 -12.41 -14.28 -0.40
CA GLU A 38 -11.30 -14.97 -1.07
C GLU A 38 -10.28 -15.54 -0.09
N ARG A 39 -10.35 -15.13 1.20
CA ARG A 39 -9.37 -15.42 2.24
C ARG A 39 -7.94 -14.99 1.85
N LYS A 40 -7.83 -13.89 1.11
CA LYS A 40 -6.56 -13.34 0.60
C LYS A 40 -6.34 -11.91 1.08
N ILE A 41 -5.07 -11.52 1.14
CA ILE A 41 -4.71 -10.11 1.33
C ILE A 41 -4.83 -9.42 -0.03
N VAL A 42 -5.58 -8.32 -0.06
CA VAL A 42 -5.84 -7.49 -1.23
C VAL A 42 -5.20 -6.13 -1.03
N LYS A 43 -4.48 -5.67 -2.06
CA LYS A 43 -3.93 -4.32 -2.14
C LYS A 43 -3.78 -3.92 -3.60
N CYS A 44 -3.66 -2.63 -3.88
CA CYS A 44 -3.30 -2.14 -5.22
C CYS A 44 -1.98 -2.77 -5.68
N ASN A 45 -1.99 -3.51 -6.79
CA ASN A 45 -0.80 -4.03 -7.48
C ASN A 45 -0.35 -3.13 -8.62
N LEU A 46 -0.87 -1.90 -8.71
CA LEU A 46 -0.67 -0.97 -9.81
C LEU A 46 -1.14 -1.51 -11.17
N CYS A 47 -2.03 -2.52 -11.18
CA CYS A 47 -2.47 -3.21 -12.40
C CYS A 47 -1.28 -3.59 -13.30
N ASP A 48 -0.21 -4.11 -12.67
CA ASP A 48 1.02 -4.52 -13.32
C ASP A 48 1.70 -3.45 -14.18
N GLY A 49 1.51 -2.18 -13.83
CA GLY A 49 2.10 -1.01 -14.48
C GLY A 49 1.10 -0.18 -15.30
N GLU A 50 -0.11 -0.70 -15.53
CA GLU A 50 -1.16 -0.03 -16.30
C GLU A 50 -2.39 0.26 -15.41
N PRO A 51 -2.34 1.28 -14.53
CA PRO A 51 -3.38 1.51 -13.55
C PRO A 51 -4.72 1.91 -14.18
N MET A 52 -5.62 0.93 -14.27
CA MET A 52 -6.96 1.08 -14.82
C MET A 52 -7.75 2.20 -14.14
N CYS A 53 -7.60 2.36 -12.82
CA CYS A 53 -8.30 3.42 -12.08
C CYS A 53 -7.96 4.84 -12.57
N ALA A 54 -6.75 5.07 -13.08
CA ALA A 54 -6.37 6.35 -13.69
C ALA A 54 -6.94 6.47 -15.11
N GLN A 55 -6.88 5.39 -15.90
CA GLN A 55 -7.39 5.38 -17.28
C GLN A 55 -8.91 5.62 -17.35
N PHE A 56 -9.67 5.04 -16.43
CA PHE A 56 -11.14 5.14 -16.42
C PHE A 56 -11.67 6.35 -15.64
N CYS A 57 -10.81 7.21 -15.06
CA CYS A 57 -11.27 8.35 -14.25
C CYS A 57 -11.76 9.50 -15.15
N PRO A 58 -13.09 9.74 -15.29
CA PRO A 58 -13.61 10.73 -16.23
C PRO A 58 -13.29 12.18 -15.82
N SER A 59 -13.14 12.44 -14.52
CA SER A 59 -12.82 13.76 -14.00
C SER A 59 -11.33 14.06 -13.97
N GLY A 60 -10.46 13.07 -14.20
CA GLY A 60 -9.02 13.20 -14.03
C GLY A 60 -8.55 13.38 -12.58
N ALA A 61 -9.40 13.06 -11.59
CA ALA A 61 -9.03 13.14 -10.18
C ALA A 61 -7.91 12.15 -9.78
N ILE A 62 -7.82 11.03 -10.50
CA ILE A 62 -6.74 10.05 -10.35
C ILE A 62 -5.85 10.18 -11.58
N GLN A 63 -4.56 10.42 -11.34
CA GLN A 63 -3.55 10.54 -12.40
C GLN A 63 -2.40 9.60 -12.11
N TYR A 64 -1.89 8.94 -13.15
CA TYR A 64 -0.66 8.16 -13.07
C TYR A 64 0.49 8.99 -13.64
N VAL A 65 1.32 9.51 -12.75
CA VAL A 65 2.46 10.39 -13.04
C VAL A 65 3.63 9.98 -12.15
N ASP A 66 4.83 10.43 -12.50
CA ASP A 66 6.02 10.14 -11.71
C ASP A 66 5.91 10.66 -10.27
N ALA A 67 6.42 9.86 -9.34
CA ALA A 67 6.41 10.20 -7.94
C ALA A 67 7.33 11.41 -7.69
N THR A 68 6.77 12.44 -7.04
CA THR A 68 7.56 13.59 -6.56
C THR A 68 8.00 13.36 -5.12
N ASP A 69 9.09 14.01 -4.70
CA ASP A 69 9.54 13.97 -3.30
C ASP A 69 8.44 14.40 -2.33
N LYS A 70 7.62 15.38 -2.71
CA LYS A 70 6.47 15.81 -1.90
C LYS A 70 5.47 14.68 -1.68
N SER A 71 5.14 13.93 -2.74
CA SER A 71 4.18 12.81 -2.67
C SER A 71 4.69 11.67 -1.80
N VAL A 72 5.99 11.36 -1.87
CA VAL A 72 6.64 10.33 -1.05
C VAL A 72 6.77 10.80 0.40
N ASN A 73 7.21 12.04 0.61
CA ASN A 73 7.42 12.59 1.94
C ASN A 73 6.11 12.70 2.73
N ARG A 74 5.00 13.05 2.08
CA ARG A 74 3.67 13.06 2.74
C ARG A 74 3.33 11.70 3.35
N LYS A 75 3.60 10.60 2.63
CA LYS A 75 3.36 9.23 3.13
C LYS A 75 4.26 8.91 4.32
N LYS A 76 5.54 9.31 4.25
CA LYS A 76 6.50 9.13 5.36
C LYS A 76 6.05 9.89 6.62
N VAL A 77 5.67 11.15 6.50
CA VAL A 77 5.20 11.95 7.64
C VAL A 77 3.99 11.32 8.33
N VAL A 78 3.03 10.78 7.57
CA VAL A 78 1.89 10.06 8.17
C VAL A 78 2.34 8.78 8.88
N ALA A 79 3.28 8.04 8.29
CA ALA A 79 3.84 6.84 8.92
C ALA A 79 4.59 7.15 10.22
N GLU A 80 5.41 8.21 10.25
CA GLU A 80 6.13 8.63 11.46
C GLU A 80 5.15 9.08 12.55
N LYS A 81 4.15 9.90 12.21
CA LYS A 81 3.10 10.29 13.18
C LYS A 81 2.34 9.10 13.73
N PHE A 82 2.02 8.12 12.90
CA PHE A 82 1.38 6.89 13.35
C PHE A 82 2.28 6.13 14.34
N LYS A 83 3.57 6.04 14.05
CA LYS A 83 4.56 5.43 14.95
C LYS A 83 4.68 6.20 16.28
N GLU A 84 4.70 7.54 16.24
CA GLU A 84 4.77 8.37 17.44
C GLU A 84 3.53 8.21 18.33
N LEU A 85 2.34 8.12 17.74
CA LEU A 85 1.07 8.03 18.47
C LEU A 85 0.80 6.63 19.07
N PHE A 86 1.23 5.58 18.37
CA PHE A 86 0.92 4.18 18.71
C PHE A 86 2.15 3.35 19.05
N GLY A 87 3.33 3.98 19.13
CA GLY A 87 4.56 3.33 19.57
C GLY A 87 4.49 2.97 21.04
N GLU A 88 5.25 1.94 21.42
CA GLU A 88 5.44 1.61 22.83
C GLU A 88 6.20 2.77 23.50
N VAL A 89 5.79 3.14 24.71
CA VAL A 89 6.56 4.07 25.54
C VAL A 89 7.82 3.31 25.92
N GLU A 90 8.97 3.75 25.40
CA GLU A 90 10.26 3.28 25.88
C GLU A 90 10.43 3.83 27.31
N ASP A 91 10.52 2.93 28.30
CA ASP A 91 10.76 3.25 29.73
C ASP A 91 12.11 3.97 29.94
#